data_AF-A0A918RRY7-F1
#
_entry.id   AF-A0A918RRY7-F1
#
_cell.length_a   1.000
_cell.length_b   1.000
_cell.length_c   1.000
_cell.angle_alpha   90.00
_cell.angle_beta   90.00
_cell.angle_gamma   90.00
#
_symmetry.space_group_name_H-M   'P 1'
#
loop_
_entity.id
_entity.type
_entity.pdbx_description
1 polymer ?
#
loop_
_entity_poly.entity_id
_entity_poly.type
_entity_poly.pdbx_seq_one_letter_code
_entity_poly.pdbx_strand_id
1 'polypeptide(L)' 'MRYREGEIPPEQLAVNASNDMLLLTAVLGVLIGVVLSVMGHKGKQLWMLVWGIGLVFCSAYLGISIAFDWKPFGAF' A
#
# COMPACT_ATOMS: atom_id res chain seq x y z
N MET A 1 29.48 -6.16 -0.12
CA MET A 1 29.76 -4.77 -0.56
C MET A 1 29.26 -3.87 0.56
N ARG A 2 30.12 -3.03 1.14
CA ARG A 2 29.74 -2.16 2.29
C ARG A 2 29.14 -0.88 1.71
N TYR A 3 27.85 -0.65 1.92
CA TYR A 3 27.18 0.57 1.48
C TYR A 3 27.79 1.80 2.17
N ARG A 4 27.80 2.93 1.46
CA ARG A 4 28.36 4.19 1.94
C ARG A 4 27.51 4.67 3.13
N GLU A 5 28.13 5.06 4.23
CA GLU A 5 27.41 5.51 5.42
C GLU A 5 26.49 6.69 5.07
N GLY A 6 25.17 6.46 5.17
CA GLY A 6 24.13 7.39 4.72
C GLY A 6 23.27 6.92 3.54
N GLU A 7 23.68 5.87 2.82
CA GLU A 7 22.84 5.22 1.80
C GLU A 7 22.07 4.05 2.41
N ILE A 8 20.75 4.21 2.47
CA ILE A 8 19.84 3.13 2.86
C ILE A 8 19.93 2.05 1.76
N PRO A 9 20.26 0.79 2.09
CA PRO A 9 20.32 -0.26 1.08
C PRO A 9 18.95 -0.40 0.42
N PRO A 10 18.88 -0.64 -0.90
CA PRO A 10 17.62 -0.61 -1.66
C PRO A 10 16.56 -1.58 -1.12
N GLU A 11 17.01 -2.67 -0.50
CA GLU A 11 16.20 -3.66 0.19
C GLU A 11 15.52 -3.18 1.49
N GLN A 12 15.99 -2.08 2.08
CA GLN A 12 15.44 -1.49 3.32
C GLN A 12 14.81 -0.11 3.10
N LEU A 13 14.60 0.29 1.84
CA LEU A 13 13.89 1.53 1.52
C LEU A 13 12.43 1.51 1.99
N ALA A 14 11.80 0.33 2.01
CA ALA A 14 10.44 0.18 2.52
C ALA A 14 10.36 0.25 4.05
N VAL A 15 11.39 -0.25 4.75
CA VAL A 15 11.49 -0.23 6.23
C VAL A 15 11.83 1.17 6.74
N ASN A 16 12.66 1.92 5.99
CA ASN A 16 13.03 3.30 6.32
C ASN A 16 12.17 4.35 5.60
N ALA A 17 11.09 3.94 4.92
CA ALA A 17 10.14 4.88 4.32
C ALA A 17 9.44 5.66 5.43
N SER A 18 9.35 6.98 5.28
CA SER A 18 8.66 7.82 6.25
C SER A 18 7.19 7.43 6.35
N ASN A 19 6.69 7.26 7.58
CA ASN A 19 5.31 6.87 7.86
C ASN A 19 4.28 7.79 7.16
N ASP A 20 4.56 9.09 7.05
CA ASP A 20 3.71 10.04 6.33
C ASP A 20 3.60 9.72 4.83
N MET A 21 4.71 9.30 4.21
CA MET A 21 4.73 8.94 2.79
C MET A 21 3.95 7.63 2.55
N LEU A 22 4.08 6.66 3.46
CA LEU A 22 3.34 5.40 3.41
C LEU A 22 1.85 5.60 3.67
N LEU A 23 1.47 6.50 4.57
CA LEU A 23 0.08 6.81 4.84
C LEU A 23 -0.56 7.54 3.65
N LEU A 24 0.15 8.46 3.02
CA LEU A 24 -0.30 9.12 1.79
C LEU A 24 -0.47 8.11 0.64
N THR A 25 0.47 7.18 0.45
CA THR A 25 0.36 6.16 -0.60
C THR A 25 -0.77 5.18 -0.33
N ALA A 26 -1.03 4.83 0.94
CA ALA A 26 -2.19 4.03 1.33
C ALA A 26 -3.51 4.73 0.98
N VAL A 27 -3.65 6.02 1.29
CA VAL A 27 -4.84 6.81 0.95
C VAL A 27 -5.04 6.87 -0.57
N LEU A 28 -3.98 7.16 -1.33
CA LEU A 28 -4.04 7.18 -2.79
C LEU A 28 -4.37 5.79 -3.37
N GLY A 29 -3.80 4.72 -2.81
CA GLY A 29 -4.06 3.35 -3.23
C GLY A 29 -5.52 2.93 -3.02
N VAL A 30 -6.13 3.32 -1.90
CA VAL A 30 -7.57 3.13 -1.66
C VAL A 30 -8.38 3.90 -2.70
N LEU A 31 -8.04 5.16 -2.94
CA LEU A 31 -8.78 6.03 -3.87
C LEU A 31 -8.72 5.47 -5.30
N ILE A 32 -7.53 5.08 -5.76
CA ILE A 32 -7.32 4.47 -7.08
C ILE A 32 -8.03 3.12 -7.17
N GLY A 33 -7.92 2.28 -6.13
CA GLY A 33 -8.60 1.00 -6.07
C GLY A 33 -10.12 1.13 -6.19
N VAL A 34 -10.73 2.10 -5.49
CA VAL A 34 -12.17 2.38 -5.58
C VAL A 34 -12.56 2.84 -6.99
N VAL A 35 -11.79 3.76 -7.59
CA VAL A 35 -12.06 4.24 -8.96
C VAL A 35 -11.96 3.09 -9.97
N LEU A 36 -10.93 2.25 -9.87
CA LEU A 36 -10.76 1.07 -10.71
C LEU A 36 -11.88 0.04 -10.51
N SER A 37 -12.32 -0.19 -9.28
CA SER A 37 -13.46 -1.07 -8.99
C SER A 37 -14.75 -0.53 -9.60
N VAL A 38 -15.02 0.77 -9.52
CA VAL A 38 -16.22 1.40 -10.10
C VAL A 38 -16.19 1.36 -11.64
N MET A 39 -15.04 1.67 -12.25
CA MET A 39 -14.87 1.53 -13.70
C MET A 39 -14.97 0.07 -14.16
N GLY A 40 -14.37 -0.87 -13.41
CA GLY A 40 -14.43 -2.30 -13.68
C GLY A 40 -15.85 -2.85 -13.59
N HIS A 41 -16.65 -2.36 -12.64
CA HIS A 41 -18.06 -2.69 -12.52
C HIS A 41 -18.86 -2.23 -13.75
N LYS A 42 -18.65 -0.99 -14.20
CA LYS A 42 -19.28 -0.47 -15.43
C LYS A 42 -18.86 -1.23 -16.69
N GLY A 43 -17.62 -1.69 -16.76
CA GLY A 43 -17.10 -2.47 -17.88
C GLY A 43 -17.52 -3.96 -17.89
N LYS A 44 -18.25 -4.44 -16.87
CA LYS A 44 -18.52 -5.89 -16.62
C LYS A 44 -17.26 -6.75 -16.60
N GLN A 45 -16.10 -6.13 -16.38
CA GLN A 45 -14.80 -6.78 -16.36
C GLN A 45 -14.59 -7.34 -14.94
N LEU A 46 -15.16 -8.53 -14.67
CA LEU A 46 -15.07 -9.23 -13.39
C LEU A 46 -13.62 -9.29 -12.86
N TRP A 47 -12.66 -9.48 -13.76
CA TRP A 47 -11.24 -9.49 -13.43
C TRP A 47 -10.76 -8.17 -12.83
N MET A 48 -11.11 -7.03 -13.45
CA MET A 48 -10.68 -5.70 -12.97
C MET A 48 -11.34 -5.32 -11.64
N LEU A 49 -12.52 -5.87 -11.37
CA LEU A 49 -13.23 -5.71 -10.11
C LEU A 49 -12.53 -6.45 -8.97
N VAL A 50 -12.09 -7.70 -9.19
CA VAL A 50 -11.31 -8.49 -8.23
C VAL A 50 -9.98 -7.79 -7.91
N TRP A 51 -9.27 -7.32 -8.94
CA TRP A 51 -7.99 -6.60 -8.75
C TRP A 51 -8.18 -5.25 -8.05
N GLY A 52 -9.23 -4.50 -8.38
CA GLY A 52 -9.53 -3.23 -7.71
C GLY A 52 -9.87 -3.42 -6.22
N ILE A 53 -10.72 -4.40 -5.89
CA ILE A 53 -11.07 -4.70 -4.49
C ILE A 53 -9.84 -5.16 -3.70
N GLY A 54 -8.98 -5.99 -4.31
CA GLY A 54 -7.72 -6.41 -3.70
C GLY A 54 -6.79 -5.22 -3.40
N LEU A 55 -6.71 -4.25 -4.32
CA LEU A 55 -5.92 -3.02 -4.15
C LEU A 55 -6.47 -2.14 -3.01
N VAL A 56 -7.79 -2.02 -2.91
CA VAL A 56 -8.45 -1.31 -1.80
C VAL A 56 -8.15 -2.00 -0.47
N PHE A 57 -8.29 -3.33 -0.39
CA PHE A 57 -8.02 -4.08 0.83
C PHE A 57 -6.56 -3.96 1.28
N CYS A 58 -5.61 -4.08 0.35
CA CYS A 58 -4.18 -3.99 0.66
C CYS A 58 -3.80 -2.58 1.14
N SER A 59 -4.34 -1.55 0.49
CA SER A 59 -4.08 -0.16 0.86
C SER A 59 -4.75 0.22 2.18
N ALA A 60 -5.98 -0.25 2.41
CA ALA A 60 -6.68 -0.05 3.68
C ALA A 60 -5.98 -0.75 4.83
N TYR A 61 -5.49 -1.98 4.61
CA TYR A 61 -4.69 -2.70 5.60
C TYR A 61 -3.41 -1.93 5.97
N LEU A 62 -2.67 -1.43 4.98
CA LEU A 62 -1.46 -0.64 5.19
C LEU A 62 -1.75 0.66 5.93
N GLY A 63 -2.83 1.36 5.59
CA GLY A 63 -3.27 2.56 6.29
C GLY A 63 -3.68 2.29 7.75
N ILE A 64 -4.43 1.20 7.99
CA ILE A 64 -4.87 0.81 9.34
C ILE A 64 -3.68 0.35 10.19
N SER A 65 -2.75 -0.42 9.64
CA SER A 65 -1.57 -0.88 10.39
C SER A 65 -0.69 0.28 10.85
N ILE A 66 -0.59 1.35 10.05
CA ILE A 66 0.15 2.57 10.42
C ILE A 66 -0.67 3.42 11.40
N ALA A 67 -1.97 3.60 11.17
CA ALA A 67 -2.81 4.49 11.99
C ALA A 67 -3.11 3.94 13.39
N PHE A 68 -3.24 2.61 13.54
CA PHE A 68 -3.55 1.97 14.81
C PHE A 68 -2.33 1.33 15.49
N ASP A 69 -1.13 1.45 14.91
CA ASP A 69 0.08 0.67 15.25
C ASP A 69 -0.22 -0.85 15.41
N TRP A 70 -1.29 -1.32 14.76
CA TRP A 70 -1.80 -2.68 14.91
C TRP A 70 -0.91 -3.60 14.08
N LYS A 71 -0.02 -4.32 14.76
CA LYS A 71 0.97 -5.26 14.19
C LYS A 71 0.53 -6.71 14.46
N PRO A 72 -0.36 -7.32 13.64
CA PRO A 72 -0.78 -8.70 13.85
C PRO A 72 0.28 -9.71 13.37
N PHE A 73 1.17 -9.30 12.46
CA PHE A 73 2.38 -10.03 12.08
C PHE A 73 3.56 -9.08 12.23
N GLY A 74 4.49 -9.44 13.12
CA GLY A 74 5.54 -8.56 13.62
C GLY A 74 6.49 -8.01 12.55
N ALA A 75 6.93 -6.78 12.81
CA ALA A 75 8.07 -6.07 12.22
C ALA A 75 8.11 -5.99 10.69
N PHE A 76 7.58 -4.87 10.18
CA PHE A 76 8.18 -4.17 9.04
C PHE A 76 8.86 -2.91 9.57
#